data_AF-A0A1D6HNY7-F1
#
_entry.id   AF-A0A1D6HNY7-F1
#
_cell.length_a   1.000
_cell.length_b   1.000
_cell.length_c   1.000
_cell.angle_alpha   90.00
_cell.angle_beta   90.00
_cell.angle_gamma   90.00
#
_symmetry.space_group_name_H-M   'P 1'
#
loop_
_entity.id
_entity.type
_entity.pdbx_description
1 polymer ?
#
loop_
_entity_poly.entity_id
_entity_poly.type
_entity_poly.pdbx_seq_one_letter_code
_entity_poly.pdbx_strand_id
1 'polypeptide(L)'
;MEAGSDFAPRGNDKEGHCGNNCEGCCTGAETFFPLRNYGINVCGEGGEYETLTLDCPLFRNARIILDDSEVILHSADSIASVGILHPRAFHLEQKPDSSDRIGDGSAVQESSSCVYEVDEVTTHDDVGEKQALSPAVDAYTNVDLCISKTGNNLRSMSCWIQDPSRASEGLKADLIAVLSRIENQLKEEGLGWVNVLYVHLYISSMKEFGLANEVYVSFITEKKCYLGVPSRSTIELPLVQAGLGKAYVEVLVSNEVVKRVLHVQSISCWAPSCIGPYSQATLYEDILYMAGQLGLDPPTMKLCLGGPRAELELALQNSEAVANAFSCSIYISAIHFLVYCSAQLTSSEKEEIEQTLKSSYITRLDRSKGGSYPTVLYVFASDLPKGARVEVKPILYVPSTDDWVAAEETETGVPLPAPSKTWTDCTAPYSALRDSCCQVHTTGGRICSAVVSITDDIASKICSAAGQLHHGEENLKIMARFCAFQIAKTLADNRFSWDSVTMLRLYYSVDLAVAADAVSGAFSEALAELAQDNPSMRTDVPFYNVVPVAGAGRSACANDIMACELLASNVSSAKSIPAEPFAVTPA
;
A
#
# COMPACT_ATOMS: atom_id res chain seq x y z
N MET A 1 -67.68 -5.29 -11.45
CA MET A 1 -67.09 -5.37 -12.80
C MET A 1 -65.60 -5.25 -12.58
N GLU A 2 -64.96 -6.40 -12.38
CA GLU A 2 -64.13 -7.11 -13.40
C GLU A 2 -62.83 -6.33 -13.64
N ALA A 3 -61.67 -6.76 -13.09
CA ALA A 3 -60.84 -7.93 -13.40
C ALA A 3 -59.88 -7.72 -14.59
N GLY A 4 -58.61 -8.07 -14.38
CA GLY A 4 -57.56 -8.27 -15.40
C GLY A 4 -56.27 -7.47 -15.10
N SER A 5 -55.28 -7.98 -14.36
CA SER A 5 -54.24 -8.97 -14.71
C SER A 5 -53.13 -8.43 -15.64
N ASP A 6 -51.92 -8.20 -15.09
CA ASP A 6 -50.70 -8.99 -15.37
C ASP A 6 -49.36 -8.21 -15.34
N PHE A 7 -48.34 -8.96 -14.89
CA PHE A 7 -46.86 -8.79 -15.00
C PHE A 7 -46.04 -8.04 -13.92
N ALA A 8 -45.58 -8.85 -12.95
CA ALA A 8 -44.20 -9.09 -12.45
C ALA A 8 -43.17 -7.92 -12.30
N PRO A 9 -42.41 -7.89 -11.18
CA PRO A 9 -41.48 -6.82 -10.86
C PRO A 9 -40.11 -7.01 -11.51
N ARG A 10 -39.58 -5.93 -12.11
CA ARG A 10 -38.14 -5.71 -12.24
C ARG A 10 -37.68 -5.01 -10.97
N GLY A 11 -37.11 -5.75 -10.04
CA GLY A 11 -36.45 -5.20 -8.86
C GLY A 11 -35.14 -4.54 -9.25
N ASN A 12 -35.12 -3.22 -9.18
CA ASN A 12 -33.93 -2.39 -9.00
C ASN A 12 -34.44 -0.96 -8.77
N ASP A 13 -34.75 -0.61 -7.53
CA ASP A 13 -34.81 0.79 -7.13
C ASP A 13 -33.83 1.01 -5.99
N LYS A 14 -32.71 1.60 -6.39
CA LYS A 14 -31.75 2.29 -5.54
C LYS A 14 -32.36 3.62 -5.14
N GLU A 15 -33.19 3.64 -4.11
CA GLU A 15 -33.48 4.85 -3.35
C GLU A 15 -33.66 4.45 -1.89
N GLY A 16 -32.78 4.95 -1.01
CA GLY A 16 -32.89 4.67 0.42
C GLY A 16 -31.57 4.57 1.16
N HIS A 17 -30.54 5.32 0.77
CA HIS A 17 -29.45 5.71 1.68
C HIS A 17 -29.23 7.21 1.47
N CYS A 18 -30.19 7.99 1.97
CA CYS A 18 -30.04 9.42 2.15
C CYS A 18 -29.74 9.69 3.62
N GLY A 19 -28.51 10.09 3.90
CA GLY A 19 -28.20 11.09 4.91
C GLY A 19 -28.75 12.47 4.53
N ASN A 20 -30.00 12.54 4.07
CA ASN A 20 -30.72 13.77 3.73
C ASN A 20 -32.18 13.58 4.15
N ASN A 21 -32.52 14.05 5.35
CA ASN A 21 -33.80 14.71 5.67
C ASN A 21 -33.84 15.06 7.16
N CYS A 22 -33.33 16.23 7.52
CA CYS A 22 -33.79 16.99 8.69
C CYS A 22 -33.76 18.51 8.45
N GLU A 23 -33.80 18.98 7.20
CA GLU A 23 -33.95 20.42 6.91
C GLU A 23 -35.41 20.89 6.96
N GLY A 24 -36.39 19.98 7.05
CA GLY A 24 -37.82 20.31 7.03
C GLY A 24 -38.47 20.66 8.39
N CYS A 25 -37.79 20.45 9.53
CA CYS A 25 -38.43 20.57 10.85
C CYS A 25 -38.04 21.79 11.68
N CYS A 26 -37.18 22.68 11.19
CA CYS A 26 -36.68 23.80 11.98
C CYS A 26 -37.45 25.10 11.68
N THR A 27 -38.70 25.19 12.15
CA THR A 27 -39.34 26.49 12.38
C THR A 27 -39.65 26.66 13.85
N GLY A 28 -38.67 27.15 14.59
CA GLY A 28 -38.85 27.70 15.94
C GLY A 28 -38.11 26.95 17.06
N ALA A 29 -36.81 27.19 17.22
CA ALA A 29 -36.09 27.06 18.50
C ALA A 29 -34.67 27.67 18.39
N GLU A 30 -34.49 28.90 18.86
CA GLU A 30 -33.20 29.64 18.85
C GLU A 30 -32.19 29.17 19.91
N THR A 31 -32.16 27.88 20.28
CA THR A 31 -31.20 27.37 21.30
C THR A 31 -30.48 26.07 20.93
N PHE A 32 -30.54 25.64 19.69
CA PHE A 32 -29.80 24.47 19.19
C PHE A 32 -28.60 24.89 18.35
N PHE A 33 -27.43 25.05 18.99
CA PHE A 33 -26.16 25.30 18.30
C PHE A 33 -25.18 24.10 18.23
N PRO A 34 -25.28 23.00 19.02
CA PRO A 34 -24.32 21.89 18.88
C PRO A 34 -24.82 20.63 18.15
N LEU A 35 -26.06 20.58 17.63
CA LEU A 35 -26.57 19.38 16.95
C LEU A 35 -26.48 19.43 15.41
N ARG A 36 -26.03 20.54 14.84
CA ARG A 36 -25.86 20.70 13.38
C ARG A 36 -24.44 20.34 12.89
N ASN A 37 -23.47 20.30 13.80
CA ASN A 37 -22.04 20.18 13.46
C ASN A 37 -21.37 18.87 13.95
N TYR A 38 -22.07 18.02 14.71
CA TYR A 38 -21.50 16.79 15.25
C TYR A 38 -22.42 15.61 14.93
N GLY A 39 -22.15 14.94 13.82
CA GLY A 39 -22.66 13.59 13.60
C GLY A 39 -21.97 12.63 14.57
N ILE A 40 -22.68 12.25 15.64
CA ILE A 40 -22.48 11.07 16.53
C ILE A 40 -21.08 10.91 17.17
N ASN A 41 -21.02 10.82 18.51
CA ASN A 41 -19.79 10.99 19.29
C ASN A 41 -19.49 9.89 20.36
N VAL A 42 -18.18 9.58 20.46
CA VAL A 42 -17.30 9.15 21.59
C VAL A 42 -17.64 7.96 22.52
N CYS A 43 -18.85 7.40 22.55
CA CYS A 43 -19.15 6.25 23.43
C CYS A 43 -19.83 5.05 22.74
N GLY A 44 -19.98 5.10 21.41
CA GLY A 44 -20.43 3.95 20.63
C GLY A 44 -19.25 3.07 20.24
N GLU A 45 -19.33 1.78 20.54
CA GLU A 45 -18.47 0.78 19.90
C GLU A 45 -18.87 0.73 18.42
N GLY A 46 -17.99 1.20 17.55
CA GLY A 46 -18.18 1.11 16.11
C GLY A 46 -18.07 -0.35 15.65
N GLY A 47 -19.22 -1.01 15.54
CA GLY A 47 -19.38 -2.31 14.88
C GLY A 47 -20.49 -2.22 13.83
N GLU A 48 -21.01 -3.37 13.37
CA GLU A 48 -22.04 -3.51 12.33
C GLU A 48 -23.36 -2.70 12.59
N TYR A 49 -23.48 -2.07 13.75
CA TYR A 49 -24.60 -1.22 14.15
C TYR A 49 -24.09 0.10 14.74
N GLU A 50 -24.71 1.21 14.35
CA GLU A 50 -24.46 2.50 14.99
C GLU A 50 -25.11 2.53 16.39
N THR A 51 -24.36 2.96 17.40
CA THR A 51 -24.83 3.01 18.79
C THR A 51 -25.05 4.45 19.24
N LEU A 52 -26.28 4.78 19.67
CA LEU A 52 -26.60 6.04 20.34
C LEU A 52 -26.37 5.91 21.86
N THR A 53 -25.37 6.61 22.39
CA THR A 53 -25.13 6.63 23.85
C THR A 53 -26.04 7.63 24.55
N LEU A 54 -26.97 7.13 25.37
CA LEU A 54 -27.90 7.97 26.14
C LEU A 54 -27.30 8.50 27.45
N ASP A 55 -26.40 7.74 28.07
CA ASP A 55 -25.72 8.12 29.31
C ASP A 55 -24.35 7.46 29.43
N CYS A 56 -23.34 8.20 29.89
CA CYS A 56 -22.02 7.66 30.26
C CYS A 56 -21.32 8.51 31.34
N PRO A 57 -20.26 8.01 32.00
CA PRO A 57 -19.51 8.78 33.01
C PRO A 57 -18.87 10.09 32.50
N LEU A 58 -18.67 10.23 31.18
CA LEU A 58 -18.16 11.47 30.57
C LEU A 58 -19.25 12.55 30.46
N PHE A 59 -20.54 12.19 30.47
CA PHE A 59 -21.64 13.15 30.49
C PHE A 59 -21.76 13.74 31.89
N ARG A 60 -21.11 14.89 32.13
CA ARG A 60 -20.96 15.48 33.47
C ARG A 60 -22.19 16.25 33.97
N ASN A 61 -22.99 16.80 33.05
CA ASN A 61 -24.08 17.71 33.42
C ASN A 61 -25.45 17.02 33.33
N ALA A 62 -25.76 16.41 32.19
CA ALA A 62 -27.04 15.79 31.95
C ALA A 62 -26.89 14.51 31.13
N ARG A 63 -27.87 13.61 31.27
CA ARG A 63 -28.05 12.45 30.42
C ARG A 63 -29.22 12.67 29.46
N ILE A 64 -29.20 11.97 28.34
CA ILE A 64 -30.26 12.05 27.33
C ILE A 64 -31.32 11.01 27.69
N ILE A 65 -32.57 11.44 27.86
CA ILE A 65 -33.71 10.58 28.10
C ILE A 65 -34.59 10.61 26.86
N LEU A 66 -34.83 9.45 26.25
CA LEU A 66 -35.78 9.34 25.14
C LEU A 66 -37.20 9.33 25.72
N ASP A 67 -37.99 10.35 25.36
CA ASP A 67 -39.40 10.47 25.75
C ASP A 67 -40.31 9.65 24.84
N ASP A 68 -39.96 9.59 23.56
CA ASP A 68 -40.66 8.79 22.55
C ASP A 68 -39.64 8.26 21.54
N SER A 69 -39.82 7.00 21.12
CA SER A 69 -38.98 6.38 20.11
C SER A 69 -39.74 5.27 19.39
N GLU A 70 -39.38 5.05 18.14
CA GLU A 70 -39.92 4.01 17.27
C GLU A 70 -38.81 3.09 16.82
N VAL A 71 -39.07 1.78 16.72
CA VAL A 71 -38.12 0.84 16.12
C VAL A 71 -38.58 0.51 14.71
N ILE A 72 -37.81 0.95 13.72
CA ILE A 72 -38.08 0.72 12.30
C ILE A 72 -37.32 -0.52 11.88
N LEU A 73 -38.02 -1.62 11.60
CA LEU A 73 -37.39 -2.86 11.13
C LEU A 73 -36.80 -2.66 9.74
N HIS A 74 -35.48 -2.82 9.62
CA HIS A 74 -34.74 -2.72 8.37
C HIS A 74 -34.62 -4.09 7.68
N SER A 75 -34.48 -5.18 8.45
CA SER A 75 -34.61 -6.54 7.96
C SER A 75 -35.49 -7.37 8.91
N ALA A 76 -36.53 -8.00 8.36
CA ALA A 76 -37.44 -8.88 9.10
C ALA A 76 -37.06 -10.34 8.86
N ASP A 77 -35.81 -10.71 9.14
CA ASP A 77 -35.39 -12.11 9.12
C ASP A 77 -35.95 -12.86 10.34
N SER A 78 -36.35 -14.12 10.14
CA SER A 78 -36.94 -14.95 11.20
C SER A 78 -35.93 -15.44 12.24
N ILE A 79 -34.64 -15.14 12.05
CA ILE A 79 -33.52 -15.61 12.89
C ILE A 79 -32.84 -14.44 13.60
N ALA A 80 -32.61 -13.30 12.92
CA ALA A 80 -32.02 -12.10 13.50
C ALA A 80 -32.57 -10.85 12.79
N SER A 81 -33.67 -10.30 13.31
CA SER A 81 -34.27 -9.07 12.77
C SER A 81 -33.45 -7.84 13.16
N VAL A 82 -33.09 -7.02 12.18
CA VAL A 82 -32.38 -5.75 12.40
C VAL A 82 -33.40 -4.61 12.44
N GLY A 83 -33.35 -3.81 13.51
CA GLY A 83 -34.20 -2.64 13.69
C GLY A 83 -33.38 -1.38 13.96
N ILE A 84 -33.80 -0.27 13.37
CA ILE A 84 -33.26 1.07 13.60
C ILE A 84 -34.08 1.72 14.71
N LEU A 85 -33.44 2.12 15.80
CA LEU A 85 -34.08 2.92 16.84
C LEU A 85 -34.15 4.38 16.38
N HIS A 86 -35.36 4.90 16.20
CA HIS A 86 -35.66 6.26 15.76
C HIS A 86 -36.29 7.08 16.91
N PRO A 87 -35.52 7.94 17.60
CA PRO A 87 -36.05 8.85 18.61
C PRO A 87 -37.02 9.86 18.01
N ARG A 88 -38.23 9.96 18.56
CA ARG A 88 -39.25 10.95 18.16
C ARG A 88 -39.30 12.14 19.12
N ALA A 89 -39.02 11.91 20.40
CA ALA A 89 -38.92 12.96 21.41
C ALA A 89 -37.90 12.56 22.48
N PHE A 90 -37.22 13.55 23.05
CA PHE A 90 -36.25 13.34 24.13
C PHE A 90 -36.04 14.63 24.92
N HIS A 91 -35.55 14.49 26.15
CA HIS A 91 -35.12 15.60 26.99
C HIS A 91 -33.79 15.30 27.66
N LEU A 92 -33.20 16.34 28.25
CA LEU A 92 -31.99 16.23 29.06
C LEU A 92 -32.38 16.19 30.53
N GLU A 93 -31.98 15.13 31.21
CA GLU A 93 -32.15 15.00 32.66
C GLU A 93 -30.83 15.28 33.35
N GLN A 94 -30.82 16.27 34.25
CA GLN A 94 -29.63 16.63 35.01
C GLN A 94 -29.21 15.46 35.90
N LYS A 95 -27.91 15.16 35.91
CA LYS A 95 -27.39 14.14 36.81
C LYS A 95 -27.34 14.70 38.23
N PRO A 96 -27.75 13.92 39.24
CA PRO A 96 -27.56 14.33 40.63
C PRO A 96 -26.06 14.40 40.93
N ASP A 97 -25.63 15.56 41.42
CA ASP A 97 -24.28 15.96 41.85
C ASP A 97 -23.27 16.42 40.78
N SER A 98 -23.52 17.61 40.22
CA SER A 98 -22.47 18.52 39.70
C SER A 98 -22.33 19.79 40.57
N SER A 99 -22.40 19.66 41.90
CA SER A 99 -22.13 20.76 42.82
C SER A 99 -20.65 20.81 43.21
N ASP A 100 -20.04 21.96 42.94
CA ASP A 100 -18.73 22.44 43.39
C ASP A 100 -18.08 21.70 44.58
N ARG A 101 -16.93 21.07 44.33
CA ARG A 101 -15.91 20.85 45.36
C ARG A 101 -14.54 21.28 44.83
N ILE A 102 -14.21 22.55 45.08
CA ILE A 102 -12.82 22.98 45.28
C ILE A 102 -12.38 22.39 46.62
N GLY A 103 -11.44 21.45 46.60
CA GLY A 103 -10.88 20.81 47.78
C GLY A 103 -9.63 20.00 47.45
N ASP A 104 -8.51 20.48 47.97
CA ASP A 104 -7.11 20.06 47.77
C ASP A 104 -6.81 18.59 48.15
N GLY A 105 -5.87 17.96 47.42
CA GLY A 105 -5.03 16.85 47.92
C GLY A 105 -5.32 15.41 47.44
N SER A 106 -4.74 15.01 46.30
CA SER A 106 -4.04 13.72 46.08
C SER A 106 -3.84 13.48 44.57
N ALA A 107 -2.67 13.85 44.05
CA ALA A 107 -2.29 13.64 42.65
C ALA A 107 -2.07 12.14 42.36
N VAL A 108 -3.05 11.51 41.72
CA VAL A 108 -2.83 10.39 40.81
C VAL A 108 -3.10 10.95 39.42
N GLN A 109 -2.04 11.06 38.63
CA GLN A 109 -2.05 11.68 37.31
C GLN A 109 -2.69 10.71 36.30
N GLU A 110 -4.02 10.65 36.29
CA GLU A 110 -4.76 10.10 35.15
C GLU A 110 -4.60 11.05 33.97
N SER A 111 -4.16 10.47 32.84
CA SER A 111 -3.90 11.14 31.57
C SER A 111 -5.06 12.05 31.18
N SER A 112 -4.73 13.34 31.02
CA SER A 112 -5.56 14.37 30.40
C SER A 112 -6.26 13.81 29.16
N SER A 113 -7.57 13.60 29.27
CA SER A 113 -8.45 13.25 28.15
C SER A 113 -8.47 14.42 27.16
N CYS A 114 -7.61 14.39 26.15
CA CYS A 114 -7.69 15.32 25.03
C CYS A 114 -8.92 14.99 24.20
N VAL A 115 -9.96 15.82 24.33
CA VAL A 115 -10.99 15.97 23.31
C VAL A 115 -10.38 16.83 22.21
N TYR A 116 -10.23 16.29 21.01
CA TYR A 116 -9.72 17.02 19.86
C TYR A 116 -10.91 17.59 19.07
N GLU A 117 -10.90 18.89 18.77
CA GLU A 117 -11.79 19.47 17.76
C GLU A 117 -11.38 18.95 16.39
N VAL A 118 -12.30 18.23 15.73
CA VAL A 118 -12.16 17.87 14.32
C VAL A 118 -12.63 19.08 13.51
N ASP A 119 -11.69 19.75 12.83
CA ASP A 119 -12.06 20.82 11.88
C ASP A 119 -12.92 20.24 10.76
N GLU A 120 -13.97 20.96 10.38
CA GLU A 120 -14.93 20.61 9.32
C GLU A 120 -14.19 20.12 8.05
N VAL A 121 -14.39 18.84 7.73
CA VAL A 121 -14.06 18.32 6.41
C VAL A 121 -15.00 19.00 5.42
N THR A 122 -14.43 19.65 4.41
CA THR A 122 -15.18 20.25 3.32
C THR A 122 -15.97 19.15 2.61
N THR A 123 -17.28 19.10 2.81
CA THR A 123 -18.17 18.26 2.03
C THR A 123 -18.18 18.80 0.60
N HIS A 124 -17.55 18.07 -0.32
CA HIS A 124 -17.78 18.30 -1.74
C HIS A 124 -19.19 17.78 -2.07
N ASP A 125 -20.13 18.70 -2.28
CA ASP A 125 -21.47 18.42 -2.78
C ASP A 125 -21.40 18.00 -4.26
N ASP A 126 -21.17 16.71 -4.53
CA ASP A 126 -21.33 16.13 -5.87
C ASP A 126 -22.80 15.72 -6.08
N VAL A 127 -23.67 16.70 -6.35
CA VAL A 127 -24.97 16.47 -6.99
C VAL A 127 -24.82 16.73 -8.49
N GLY A 128 -24.30 15.73 -9.19
CA GLY A 128 -24.33 15.62 -10.64
C GLY A 128 -24.77 14.21 -11.02
N GLU A 129 -25.82 14.09 -11.84
CA GLU A 129 -26.41 12.82 -12.30
C GLU A 129 -25.33 11.81 -12.72
N LYS A 130 -25.24 10.70 -11.96
CA LYS A 130 -24.35 9.58 -12.24
C LYS A 130 -24.80 8.86 -13.51
N GLN A 131 -24.21 9.22 -14.66
CA GLN A 131 -24.20 8.31 -15.79
C GLN A 131 -23.25 7.15 -15.47
N ALA A 132 -23.83 5.96 -15.33
CA ALA A 132 -23.06 4.72 -15.28
C ALA A 132 -22.35 4.53 -16.63
N LEU A 133 -21.09 4.96 -16.71
CA LEU A 133 -20.21 4.63 -17.82
C LEU A 133 -19.87 3.14 -17.70
N SER A 134 -20.62 2.28 -18.40
CA SER A 134 -20.10 0.98 -18.79
C SER A 134 -18.95 1.22 -19.77
N PRO A 135 -17.69 0.84 -19.46
CA PRO A 135 -16.63 0.95 -20.45
C PRO A 135 -17.00 0.05 -21.62
N ALA A 136 -17.24 0.64 -22.79
CA ALA A 136 -17.38 -0.11 -24.02
C ALA A 136 -16.09 -0.90 -24.23
N VAL A 137 -16.23 -2.22 -24.38
CA VAL A 137 -15.16 -3.21 -24.25
C VAL A 137 -14.11 -3.13 -25.39
N ASP A 138 -14.29 -2.31 -26.42
CA ASP A 138 -13.51 -2.43 -27.67
C ASP A 138 -12.88 -1.13 -28.22
N ALA A 139 -12.67 -0.07 -27.42
CA ALA A 139 -12.19 1.22 -27.96
C ALA A 139 -10.70 1.57 -27.79
N TYR A 140 -9.90 0.79 -27.06
CA TYR A 140 -8.49 1.14 -26.74
C TYR A 140 -7.44 0.31 -27.50
N THR A 141 -7.66 0.05 -28.79
CA THR A 141 -6.79 -0.81 -29.60
C THR A 141 -5.45 -0.17 -30.03
N ASN A 142 -5.11 1.04 -29.55
CA ASN A 142 -3.90 1.79 -29.95
C ASN A 142 -3.11 2.32 -28.75
N VAL A 143 -3.00 1.56 -27.66
CA VAL A 143 -2.11 1.88 -26.55
C VAL A 143 -0.93 0.94 -26.61
N ASP A 144 0.25 1.47 -26.95
CA ASP A 144 1.51 0.74 -26.81
C ASP A 144 1.70 0.44 -25.34
N LEU A 145 1.72 -0.85 -25.05
CA LEU A 145 1.55 -1.37 -23.72
C LEU A 145 2.61 -2.42 -23.45
N CYS A 146 3.42 -2.16 -22.44
CA CYS A 146 4.28 -3.16 -21.85
C CYS A 146 3.60 -3.75 -20.62
N ILE A 147 3.40 -5.07 -20.61
CA ILE A 147 3.06 -5.84 -19.42
C ILE A 147 4.24 -6.75 -19.12
N SER A 148 4.85 -6.60 -17.96
CA SER A 148 5.77 -7.59 -17.38
C SER A 148 5.00 -8.60 -16.53
N LYS A 149 5.53 -9.82 -16.37
CA LYS A 149 4.93 -10.88 -15.52
C LYS A 149 6.01 -11.65 -14.78
N THR A 150 5.86 -11.80 -13.47
CA THR A 150 6.80 -12.56 -12.61
C THR A 150 6.17 -13.84 -12.07
N GLY A 151 6.94 -14.91 -11.86
CA GLY A 151 6.56 -16.05 -11.00
C GLY A 151 5.42 -16.99 -11.43
N ASN A 152 5.33 -18.12 -10.73
CA ASN A 152 4.34 -19.17 -11.01
C ASN A 152 3.00 -18.94 -10.28
N ASN A 153 3.01 -18.71 -8.95
CA ASN A 153 1.80 -18.54 -8.11
C ASN A 153 1.48 -17.07 -7.78
N LEU A 154 2.51 -16.26 -7.63
CA LEU A 154 2.40 -14.83 -7.38
C LEU A 154 3.07 -14.09 -8.53
N ARG A 155 2.35 -13.11 -9.08
CA ARG A 155 2.80 -12.35 -10.25
C ARG A 155 2.69 -10.86 -10.03
N SER A 156 3.75 -10.13 -10.34
CA SER A 156 3.67 -8.70 -10.55
C SER A 156 3.32 -8.44 -12.01
N MET A 157 2.32 -7.60 -12.25
CA MET A 157 1.92 -7.11 -13.56
C MET A 157 1.98 -5.59 -13.56
N SER A 158 2.82 -5.03 -14.42
CA SER A 158 2.87 -3.57 -14.61
C SER A 158 2.28 -3.16 -15.95
N CYS A 159 1.81 -1.93 -16.05
CA CYS A 159 1.06 -1.42 -17.19
C CYS A 159 1.22 0.09 -17.27
N TRP A 160 1.63 0.60 -18.42
CA TRP A 160 1.79 2.02 -18.70
C TRP A 160 1.64 2.28 -20.21
N ILE A 161 1.52 3.56 -20.57
CA ILE A 161 1.46 4.01 -21.97
C ILE A 161 2.87 4.37 -22.45
N GLN A 162 3.33 3.75 -23.55
CA GLN A 162 4.54 4.17 -24.26
C GLN A 162 4.23 5.32 -25.24
N ASP A 163 5.19 6.22 -25.41
CA ASP A 163 5.14 7.34 -26.37
C ASP A 163 3.84 8.18 -26.31
N PRO A 164 3.75 9.14 -25.35
CA PRO A 164 2.56 9.97 -25.16
C PRO A 164 2.25 10.90 -26.35
N SER A 165 3.11 10.97 -27.39
CA SER A 165 2.83 11.76 -28.60
C SER A 165 1.59 11.28 -29.36
N ARG A 166 1.15 10.03 -29.11
CA ARG A 166 -0.05 9.43 -29.73
C ARG A 166 -1.30 9.44 -28.86
N ALA A 167 -1.20 9.74 -27.57
CA ALA A 167 -2.33 9.78 -26.66
C ALA A 167 -1.97 10.50 -25.35
N SER A 168 -2.60 11.63 -25.08
CA SER A 168 -2.85 12.04 -23.69
C SER A 168 -4.01 13.04 -23.71
N GLU A 169 -5.23 12.51 -23.61
CA GLU A 169 -6.42 13.28 -23.22
C GLU A 169 -6.39 13.66 -21.71
N GLY A 170 -5.28 13.38 -21.01
CA GLY A 170 -5.07 13.69 -19.59
C GLY A 170 -4.92 12.43 -18.73
N LEU A 171 -4.63 12.61 -17.44
CA LEU A 171 -4.43 11.51 -16.50
C LEU A 171 -5.62 10.52 -16.47
N LYS A 172 -6.85 11.04 -16.57
CA LYS A 172 -8.07 10.23 -16.56
C LYS A 172 -8.07 9.19 -17.69
N ALA A 173 -7.78 9.61 -18.92
CA ALA A 173 -7.78 8.71 -20.06
C ALA A 173 -6.66 7.66 -19.96
N ASP A 174 -5.47 8.10 -19.56
CA ASP A 174 -4.32 7.22 -19.41
C ASP A 174 -4.57 6.15 -18.33
N LEU A 175 -5.11 6.57 -17.17
CA LEU A 175 -5.41 5.66 -16.07
C LEU A 175 -6.56 4.69 -16.40
N ILE A 176 -7.59 5.14 -17.13
CA ILE A 176 -8.66 4.26 -17.64
C ILE A 176 -8.07 3.20 -18.58
N ALA A 177 -7.21 3.60 -19.53
CA ALA A 177 -6.59 2.67 -20.47
C ALA A 177 -5.72 1.64 -19.74
N VAL A 178 -4.88 2.10 -18.81
CA VAL A 178 -3.98 1.26 -18.01
C VAL A 178 -4.76 0.25 -17.16
N LEU A 179 -5.76 0.70 -16.39
CA LEU A 179 -6.56 -0.18 -15.53
C LEU A 179 -7.46 -1.14 -16.33
N SER A 180 -8.03 -0.67 -17.46
CA SER A 180 -8.81 -1.54 -18.35
C SER A 180 -7.96 -2.68 -18.90
N ARG A 181 -6.72 -2.39 -19.24
CA ARG A 181 -5.82 -3.39 -19.79
C ARG A 181 -5.33 -4.39 -18.74
N ILE A 182 -5.04 -3.94 -17.51
CA ILE A 182 -4.80 -4.85 -16.38
C ILE A 182 -6.02 -5.75 -16.16
N GLU A 183 -7.23 -5.17 -16.12
CA GLU A 183 -8.46 -5.94 -15.90
C GLU A 183 -8.68 -6.99 -17.01
N ASN A 184 -8.42 -6.64 -18.27
CA ASN A 184 -8.52 -7.58 -19.39
C ASN A 184 -7.48 -8.70 -19.28
N GLN A 185 -6.24 -8.38 -18.92
CA GLN A 185 -5.20 -9.39 -18.73
C GLN A 185 -5.51 -10.34 -17.56
N LEU A 186 -6.07 -9.82 -16.46
CA LEU A 186 -6.58 -10.66 -15.37
C LEU A 186 -7.67 -11.62 -15.86
N LYS A 187 -8.65 -11.12 -16.62
CA LYS A 187 -9.74 -11.94 -17.18
C LYS A 187 -9.23 -13.01 -18.15
N GLU A 188 -8.26 -12.69 -19.01
CA GLU A 188 -7.62 -13.65 -19.94
C GLU A 188 -6.97 -14.82 -19.18
N GLU A 189 -6.48 -14.57 -17.97
CA GLU A 189 -5.88 -15.58 -17.09
C GLU A 189 -6.89 -16.26 -16.14
N GLY A 190 -8.19 -15.92 -16.24
CA GLY A 190 -9.22 -16.44 -15.34
C GLY A 190 -9.17 -15.84 -13.93
N LEU A 191 -8.48 -14.72 -13.76
CA LEU A 191 -8.33 -13.98 -12.51
C LEU A 191 -9.22 -12.73 -12.49
N GLY A 192 -9.40 -12.14 -11.32
CA GLY A 192 -10.12 -10.87 -11.15
C GLY A 192 -9.46 -9.95 -10.13
N TRP A 193 -10.03 -8.77 -9.90
CA TRP A 193 -9.49 -7.82 -8.91
C TRP A 193 -9.46 -8.37 -7.47
N VAL A 194 -10.25 -9.41 -7.16
CA VAL A 194 -10.18 -10.13 -5.88
C VAL A 194 -8.81 -10.77 -5.65
N ASN A 195 -8.13 -11.19 -6.72
CA ASN A 195 -6.79 -11.81 -6.71
C ASN A 195 -5.65 -10.81 -6.46
N VAL A 196 -5.92 -9.51 -6.63
CA VAL A 196 -4.91 -8.47 -6.44
C VAL A 196 -4.66 -8.26 -4.96
N LEU A 197 -3.40 -8.38 -4.56
CA LEU A 197 -2.92 -8.21 -3.19
C LEU A 197 -2.44 -6.79 -2.91
N TYR A 198 -1.72 -6.20 -3.87
CA TYR A 198 -1.10 -4.88 -3.71
C TYR A 198 -1.16 -4.09 -5.02
N VAL A 199 -1.29 -2.76 -4.93
CA VAL A 199 -1.22 -1.84 -6.07
C VAL A 199 -0.20 -0.73 -5.83
N HIS A 200 0.76 -0.61 -6.75
CA HIS A 200 1.56 0.58 -6.94
C HIS A 200 0.87 1.46 -7.99
N LEU A 201 0.35 2.62 -7.58
CA LEU A 201 -0.27 3.60 -8.47
C LEU A 201 0.66 4.80 -8.62
N TYR A 202 1.21 4.99 -9.82
CA TYR A 202 2.05 6.13 -10.14
C TYR A 202 1.35 7.09 -11.08
N ILE A 203 1.36 8.37 -10.73
CA ILE A 203 0.74 9.45 -11.49
C ILE A 203 1.77 10.53 -11.80
N SER A 204 1.56 11.29 -12.87
CA SER A 204 2.47 12.38 -13.24
C SER A 204 2.30 13.65 -12.39
N SER A 205 1.20 13.78 -11.63
CA SER A 205 0.99 14.90 -10.71
C SER A 205 0.06 14.57 -9.54
N MET A 206 0.51 14.81 -8.30
CA MET A 206 -0.28 14.74 -7.07
C MET A 206 -1.43 15.76 -7.03
N LYS A 207 -1.38 16.81 -7.84
CA LYS A 207 -2.51 17.75 -8.00
C LYS A 207 -3.76 17.07 -8.56
N GLU A 208 -3.57 15.98 -9.30
CA GLU A 208 -4.64 15.18 -9.89
C GLU A 208 -4.97 13.94 -9.04
N PHE A 209 -4.52 13.86 -7.78
CA PHE A 209 -4.77 12.73 -6.89
C PHE A 209 -6.26 12.40 -6.69
N GLY A 210 -7.12 13.43 -6.57
CA GLY A 210 -8.56 13.24 -6.48
C GLY A 210 -9.15 12.55 -7.70
N LEU A 211 -8.74 13.01 -8.90
CA LEU A 211 -9.13 12.42 -10.18
C LEU A 211 -8.63 10.98 -10.33
N ALA A 212 -7.37 10.71 -9.93
CA ALA A 212 -6.81 9.37 -9.94
C ALA A 212 -7.60 8.41 -9.04
N ASN A 213 -8.01 8.87 -7.85
CA ASN A 213 -8.84 8.09 -6.94
C ASN A 213 -10.25 7.84 -7.52
N GLU A 214 -10.90 8.84 -8.11
CA GLU A 214 -12.21 8.68 -8.77
C GLU A 214 -12.18 7.55 -9.81
N VAL A 215 -11.18 7.58 -10.69
CA VAL A 215 -10.99 6.53 -11.71
C VAL A 215 -10.68 5.20 -11.06
N TYR A 216 -9.76 5.14 -10.10
CA TYR A 216 -9.37 3.92 -9.42
C TYR A 216 -10.58 3.21 -8.77
N VAL A 217 -11.46 3.95 -8.08
CA VAL A 217 -12.67 3.42 -7.43
C VAL A 217 -13.64 2.80 -8.44
N SER A 218 -13.67 3.30 -9.68
CA SER A 218 -14.54 2.74 -10.72
C SER A 218 -14.12 1.33 -11.17
N PHE A 219 -12.83 0.99 -11.05
CA PHE A 219 -12.30 -0.32 -11.40
C PHE A 219 -12.28 -1.28 -10.20
N ILE A 220 -11.81 -0.80 -9.05
CA ILE A 220 -11.57 -1.61 -7.85
C ILE A 220 -12.65 -1.26 -6.83
N THR A 221 -13.68 -2.10 -6.79
CA THR A 221 -14.85 -1.93 -5.93
C THR A 221 -14.94 -3.09 -4.96
N GLU A 222 -15.62 -2.90 -3.83
CA GLU A 222 -15.89 -3.97 -2.86
C GLU A 222 -16.58 -5.17 -3.52
N LYS A 223 -17.47 -4.94 -4.49
CA LYS A 223 -18.13 -6.02 -5.24
C LYS A 223 -17.13 -6.87 -6.04
N LYS A 224 -16.14 -6.25 -6.68
CA LYS A 224 -15.09 -6.95 -7.44
C LYS A 224 -14.01 -7.54 -6.53
N CYS A 225 -13.89 -7.03 -5.30
CA CYS A 225 -12.90 -7.40 -4.29
C CYS A 225 -13.59 -7.83 -2.99
N TYR A 226 -14.44 -8.86 -3.07
CA TYR A 226 -15.28 -9.28 -1.93
C TYR A 226 -14.49 -9.85 -0.74
N LEU A 227 -13.21 -10.17 -0.92
CA LEU A 227 -12.27 -10.51 0.17
C LEU A 227 -11.45 -9.31 0.69
N GLY A 228 -11.89 -8.10 0.37
CA GLY A 228 -11.19 -6.86 0.67
C GLY A 228 -10.39 -6.32 -0.52
N VAL A 229 -10.34 -5.00 -0.60
CA VAL A 229 -9.56 -4.24 -1.58
C VAL A 229 -8.06 -4.36 -1.31
N PRO A 230 -7.20 -4.34 -2.34
CA PRO A 230 -5.76 -4.46 -2.17
C PRO A 230 -5.16 -3.29 -1.39
N SER A 231 -4.02 -3.53 -0.74
CA SER A 231 -3.23 -2.44 -0.16
C SER A 231 -2.53 -1.65 -1.27
N ARG A 232 -2.21 -0.38 -1.02
CA ARG A 232 -1.80 0.54 -2.09
C ARG A 232 -0.80 1.59 -1.63
N SER A 233 0.09 2.01 -2.53
CA SER A 233 0.81 3.29 -2.46
C SER A 233 0.54 4.09 -3.73
N THR A 234 0.30 5.38 -3.58
CA THR A 234 0.06 6.30 -4.70
C THR A 234 1.11 7.41 -4.69
N ILE A 235 2.00 7.45 -5.68
CA ILE A 235 3.20 8.31 -5.66
C ILE A 235 3.32 9.11 -6.97
N GLU A 236 3.79 10.36 -6.89
CA GLU A 236 4.08 11.14 -8.10
C GLU A 236 5.50 10.84 -8.57
N LEU A 237 5.61 10.35 -9.80
CA LEU A 237 6.89 10.01 -10.42
C LEU A 237 7.09 10.83 -11.71
N PRO A 238 8.34 11.02 -12.17
CA PRO A 238 8.67 11.74 -13.39
C PRO A 238 8.34 10.94 -14.67
N LEU A 239 7.11 10.44 -14.78
CA LEU A 239 6.65 9.56 -15.86
C LEU A 239 6.80 10.20 -17.25
N VAL A 240 6.35 11.46 -17.37
CA VAL A 240 6.42 12.20 -18.65
C VAL A 240 7.87 12.47 -19.07
N GLN A 241 8.76 12.77 -18.13
CA GLN A 241 10.19 12.95 -18.40
C GLN A 241 10.84 11.64 -18.86
N ALA A 242 10.37 10.50 -18.36
CA ALA A 242 10.80 9.18 -18.77
C ALA A 242 10.24 8.71 -20.13
N GLY A 243 9.40 9.53 -20.78
CA GLY A 243 8.75 9.18 -22.05
C GLY A 243 7.53 8.27 -21.89
N LEU A 244 6.96 8.19 -20.69
CA LEU A 244 5.76 7.43 -20.39
C LEU A 244 4.52 8.34 -20.38
N GLY A 245 3.33 7.73 -20.44
CA GLY A 245 2.07 8.43 -20.17
C GLY A 245 1.96 8.97 -18.74
N LYS A 246 0.82 9.58 -18.43
CA LYS A 246 0.56 10.21 -17.13
C LYS A 246 0.21 9.23 -16.01
N ALA A 247 -0.05 7.97 -16.34
CA ALA A 247 -0.36 6.91 -15.40
C ALA A 247 0.53 5.67 -15.63
N TYR A 248 0.99 5.08 -14.53
CA TYR A 248 1.65 3.77 -14.49
C TYR A 248 1.05 3.01 -13.32
N VAL A 249 0.64 1.76 -13.54
CA VAL A 249 0.10 0.91 -12.48
C VAL A 249 0.83 -0.42 -12.47
N GLU A 250 1.25 -0.84 -11.28
CA GLU A 250 1.77 -2.19 -11.02
C GLU A 250 0.88 -2.87 -9.97
N VAL A 251 0.49 -4.12 -10.25
CA VAL A 251 -0.35 -4.94 -9.37
C VAL A 251 0.37 -6.24 -9.02
N LEU A 252 0.32 -6.61 -7.75
CA LEU A 252 0.74 -7.92 -7.28
C LEU A 252 -0.49 -8.83 -7.20
N VAL A 253 -0.47 -9.97 -7.88
CA VAL A 253 -1.62 -10.84 -8.13
C VAL A 253 -1.29 -12.25 -7.68
N SER A 254 -2.17 -12.87 -6.91
CA SER A 254 -2.11 -14.31 -6.62
C SER A 254 -3.04 -15.10 -7.53
N ASN A 255 -2.61 -16.28 -7.96
CA ASN A 255 -3.50 -17.24 -8.62
C ASN A 255 -4.57 -17.79 -7.67
N GLU A 256 -4.35 -17.67 -6.36
CA GLU A 256 -5.27 -18.11 -5.32
C GLU A 256 -6.16 -16.96 -4.83
N VAL A 257 -7.36 -17.31 -4.38
CA VAL A 257 -8.34 -16.35 -3.84
C VAL A 257 -8.35 -16.49 -2.32
N VAL A 258 -7.18 -16.30 -1.70
CA VAL A 258 -6.99 -16.38 -0.26
C VAL A 258 -6.16 -15.18 0.18
N LYS A 259 -6.76 -14.25 0.92
CA LYS A 259 -6.05 -13.13 1.53
C LYS A 259 -6.82 -12.63 2.75
N ARG A 260 -6.10 -12.06 3.72
CA ARG A 260 -6.69 -11.33 4.84
C ARG A 260 -6.37 -9.85 4.69
N VAL A 261 -7.35 -9.00 4.87
CA VAL A 261 -7.23 -7.56 4.59
C VAL A 261 -7.61 -6.77 5.83
N LEU A 262 -6.77 -5.81 6.21
CA LEU A 262 -7.13 -4.80 7.21
C LEU A 262 -7.55 -3.52 6.49
N HIS A 263 -8.82 -3.15 6.66
CA HIS A 263 -9.39 -1.92 6.10
C HIS A 263 -9.99 -1.09 7.24
N VAL A 264 -9.26 -0.10 7.74
CA VAL A 264 -9.75 0.87 8.74
C VAL A 264 -10.58 1.90 7.99
N GLN A 265 -11.90 1.85 8.19
CA GLN A 265 -12.86 2.69 7.46
C GLN A 265 -13.29 3.93 8.25
N SER A 266 -13.20 3.87 9.58
CA SER A 266 -13.60 4.96 10.47
C SER A 266 -12.39 5.73 10.98
N ILE A 267 -12.58 7.02 11.26
CA ILE A 267 -11.62 7.81 12.05
C ILE A 267 -11.46 7.13 13.41
N SER A 268 -10.22 7.00 13.87
CA SER A 268 -9.88 6.26 15.08
C SER A 268 -8.72 6.91 15.82
N CYS A 269 -8.46 6.50 17.06
CA CYS A 269 -7.29 6.94 17.82
C CYS A 269 -6.03 6.10 17.58
N TRP A 270 -6.12 5.00 16.85
CA TRP A 270 -5.06 3.99 16.77
C TRP A 270 -4.40 3.90 15.39
N ALA A 271 -5.14 4.11 14.29
CA ALA A 271 -4.58 4.13 12.94
C ALA A 271 -5.36 5.05 11.98
N PRO A 272 -4.68 5.65 10.97
CA PRO A 272 -5.34 6.50 9.99
C PRO A 272 -6.38 5.73 9.16
N SER A 273 -7.54 6.36 8.94
CA SER A 273 -8.61 5.80 8.11
C SER A 273 -8.24 5.78 6.62
N CYS A 274 -8.71 4.76 5.89
CA CYS A 274 -8.68 4.73 4.43
C CYS A 274 -9.78 5.63 3.88
N ILE A 275 -9.38 6.71 3.19
CA ILE A 275 -10.33 7.65 2.55
C ILE A 275 -10.77 7.14 1.15
N GLY A 276 -10.23 6.01 0.68
CA GLY A 276 -10.60 5.41 -0.61
C GLY A 276 -10.50 3.88 -0.57
N PRO A 277 -10.87 3.18 -1.66
CA PRO A 277 -10.99 1.71 -1.73
C PRO A 277 -9.61 1.04 -1.86
N TYR A 278 -8.78 1.25 -0.86
CA TYR A 278 -7.55 0.52 -0.60
C TYR A 278 -7.55 0.07 0.85
N SER A 279 -6.71 -0.89 1.20
CA SER A 279 -6.56 -1.37 2.57
C SER A 279 -5.21 -0.95 3.15
N GLN A 280 -5.12 -0.83 4.48
CA GLN A 280 -3.87 -0.55 5.18
C GLN A 280 -2.87 -1.70 5.01
N ALA A 281 -3.36 -2.93 4.95
CA ALA A 281 -2.51 -4.09 4.72
C ALA A 281 -3.28 -5.28 4.13
N THR A 282 -2.58 -6.08 3.34
CA THR A 282 -3.06 -7.36 2.81
C THR A 282 -2.06 -8.45 3.17
N LEU A 283 -2.50 -9.44 3.95
CA LEU A 283 -1.75 -10.63 4.31
C LEU A 283 -2.08 -11.76 3.34
N TYR A 284 -1.06 -12.28 2.68
CA TYR A 284 -1.13 -13.44 1.80
C TYR A 284 -0.04 -14.41 2.21
N GLU A 285 -0.42 -15.66 2.48
CA GLU A 285 0.45 -16.65 3.13
C GLU A 285 1.10 -16.03 4.39
N ASP A 286 2.43 -16.03 4.46
CA ASP A 286 3.21 -15.47 5.56
C ASP A 286 3.74 -14.06 5.28
N ILE A 287 3.26 -13.36 4.24
CA ILE A 287 3.75 -12.02 3.88
C ILE A 287 2.66 -10.98 4.03
N LEU A 288 2.90 -9.99 4.88
CA LEU A 288 2.05 -8.82 5.05
C LEU A 288 2.53 -7.68 4.13
N TYR A 289 1.72 -7.38 3.11
CA TYR A 289 1.92 -6.26 2.19
C TYR A 289 1.20 -5.02 2.73
N MET A 290 1.95 -4.10 3.36
CA MET A 290 1.39 -2.87 3.92
C MET A 290 1.32 -1.76 2.88
N ALA A 291 0.23 -1.00 2.91
CA ALA A 291 0.07 0.24 2.16
C ALA A 291 1.09 1.30 2.61
N GLY A 292 1.22 2.34 1.80
CA GLY A 292 1.95 3.54 2.16
C GLY A 292 1.45 4.17 3.45
N GLN A 293 2.31 4.27 4.46
CA GLN A 293 2.01 4.91 5.73
C GLN A 293 2.61 6.31 5.73
N LEU A 294 1.73 7.30 5.86
CA LEU A 294 2.10 8.70 6.08
C LEU A 294 2.12 9.01 7.57
N GLY A 295 2.83 10.08 7.94
CA GLY A 295 2.78 10.67 9.28
C GLY A 295 1.48 11.43 9.54
N LEU A 296 0.34 10.74 9.40
CA LEU A 296 -0.98 11.28 9.71
C LEU A 296 -1.32 11.03 11.17
N ASP A 297 -1.82 12.05 11.84
CA ASP A 297 -2.47 11.90 13.14
C ASP A 297 -3.83 11.19 12.94
N PRO A 298 -4.05 9.98 13.50
CA PRO A 298 -5.25 9.19 13.21
C PRO A 298 -6.59 9.88 13.47
N PRO A 299 -6.78 10.61 14.59
CA PRO A 299 -8.04 11.31 14.86
C PRO A 299 -8.33 12.46 13.90
N THR A 300 -7.30 13.23 13.50
CA THR A 300 -7.50 14.44 12.69
C THR A 300 -7.27 14.23 11.20
N MET A 301 -6.62 13.12 10.81
CA MET A 301 -6.21 12.84 9.42
C MET A 301 -5.35 13.94 8.79
N LYS A 302 -4.69 14.75 9.63
CA LYS A 302 -3.75 15.81 9.23
C LYS A 302 -2.32 15.29 9.33
N LEU A 303 -1.44 15.78 8.45
CA LEU A 303 0.00 15.52 8.55
C LEU A 303 0.52 16.16 9.84
N CYS A 304 1.39 15.45 10.56
CA CYS A 304 2.00 16.00 11.77
C CYS A 304 2.89 17.20 11.44
N LEU A 305 2.91 18.16 12.37
CA LEU A 305 3.84 19.27 12.32
C LEU A 305 5.24 18.81 12.78
N GLY A 306 6.30 19.47 12.31
CA GLY A 306 7.68 19.17 12.72
C GLY A 306 8.59 18.69 11.60
N GLY A 307 8.10 18.65 10.36
CA GLY A 307 8.91 18.36 9.17
C GLY A 307 9.18 16.87 8.96
N PRO A 308 10.12 16.52 8.06
CA PRO A 308 10.27 15.15 7.54
C PRO A 308 10.58 14.10 8.61
N ARG A 309 11.33 14.48 9.66
CA ARG A 309 11.62 13.60 10.79
C ARG A 309 10.35 13.23 11.56
N ALA A 310 9.54 14.21 11.94
CA ALA A 310 8.31 13.97 12.67
C ALA A 310 7.33 13.12 11.85
N GLU A 311 7.24 13.41 10.54
CA GLU A 311 6.44 12.61 9.60
C GLU A 311 6.89 11.15 9.54
N LEU A 312 8.21 10.91 9.48
CA LEU A 312 8.76 9.56 9.51
C LEU A 312 8.47 8.85 10.83
N GLU A 313 8.69 9.51 11.98
CA GLU A 313 8.46 8.91 13.30
C GLU A 313 6.99 8.50 13.46
N LEU A 314 6.04 9.35 13.04
CA LEU A 314 4.61 9.04 13.09
C LEU A 314 4.21 8.00 12.04
N ALA A 315 4.79 8.01 10.83
CA ALA A 315 4.56 6.97 9.83
C ALA A 315 4.99 5.58 10.34
N LEU A 316 6.10 5.49 11.08
CA LEU A 316 6.54 4.25 11.73
C LEU A 316 5.59 3.83 12.86
N GLN A 317 5.06 4.77 13.64
CA GLN A 317 4.06 4.45 14.67
C GLN A 317 2.75 3.94 14.05
N ASN A 318 2.28 4.58 12.98
CA ASN A 318 1.12 4.13 12.21
C ASN A 318 1.36 2.73 11.61
N SER A 319 2.57 2.49 11.09
CA SER A 319 2.97 1.18 10.59
C SER A 319 2.94 0.11 11.69
N GLU A 320 3.46 0.42 12.88
CA GLU A 320 3.43 -0.48 14.03
C GLU A 320 2.00 -0.77 14.51
N ALA A 321 1.13 0.23 14.55
CA ALA A 321 -0.27 0.05 14.92
C ALA A 321 -0.99 -0.89 13.95
N VAL A 322 -0.76 -0.74 12.64
CA VAL A 322 -1.30 -1.66 11.62
C VAL A 322 -0.70 -3.06 11.75
N ALA A 323 0.60 -3.18 12.01
CA ALA A 323 1.25 -4.49 12.21
C ALA A 323 0.70 -5.24 13.44
N ASN A 324 0.42 -4.52 14.52
CA ASN A 324 -0.14 -5.09 15.76
C ASN A 324 -1.53 -5.72 15.53
N ALA A 325 -2.33 -5.23 14.59
CA ALA A 325 -3.60 -5.86 14.20
C ALA A 325 -3.43 -7.27 13.61
N PHE A 326 -2.23 -7.60 13.13
CA PHE A 326 -1.85 -8.95 12.68
C PHE A 326 -1.02 -9.70 13.72
N SER A 327 -1.00 -9.26 14.97
CA SER A 327 -0.18 -9.83 16.06
C SER A 327 1.32 -9.88 15.73
N CYS A 328 1.81 -8.89 14.97
CA CYS A 328 3.21 -8.76 14.60
C CYS A 328 3.72 -7.34 14.88
N SER A 329 5.04 -7.13 14.75
CA SER A 329 5.68 -5.83 14.97
C SER A 329 6.63 -5.52 13.83
N ILE A 330 6.66 -4.28 13.37
CA ILE A 330 7.59 -3.85 12.33
C ILE A 330 9.05 -3.99 12.80
N TYR A 331 9.31 -3.93 14.11
CA TYR A 331 10.67 -4.03 14.67
C TYR A 331 11.20 -5.46 14.78
N ILE A 332 10.35 -6.46 14.51
CA ILE A 332 10.69 -7.89 14.59
C ILE A 332 10.48 -8.56 13.23
N SER A 333 9.33 -8.29 12.60
CA SER A 333 8.84 -8.99 11.41
C SER A 333 9.22 -8.32 10.09
N ALA A 334 9.74 -7.09 10.09
CA ALA A 334 10.07 -6.42 8.83
C ALA A 334 11.22 -7.12 8.09
N ILE A 335 10.99 -7.38 6.81
CA ILE A 335 12.00 -7.93 5.87
C ILE A 335 12.49 -6.84 4.91
N HIS A 336 11.63 -5.87 4.60
CA HIS A 336 11.90 -4.78 3.68
C HIS A 336 11.16 -3.49 4.07
N PHE A 337 11.82 -2.36 3.93
CA PHE A 337 11.21 -1.03 3.96
C PHE A 337 11.49 -0.33 2.63
N LEU A 338 10.43 0.08 1.96
CA LEU A 338 10.49 1.05 0.87
C LEU A 338 10.06 2.41 1.43
N VAL A 339 10.97 3.38 1.41
CA VAL A 339 10.76 4.72 1.95
C VAL A 339 10.70 5.69 0.79
N TYR A 340 9.52 6.23 0.51
CA TYR A 340 9.38 7.31 -0.45
C TYR A 340 9.70 8.64 0.23
N CYS A 341 10.58 9.41 -0.40
CA CYS A 341 11.08 10.68 0.06
C CYS A 341 10.75 11.74 -0.99
N SER A 342 10.26 12.90 -0.57
CA SER A 342 10.08 14.02 -1.49
C SER A 342 11.42 14.45 -2.08
N ALA A 343 11.48 14.67 -3.39
CA ALA A 343 12.66 15.19 -4.09
C ALA A 343 13.05 16.60 -3.60
N GLN A 344 12.15 17.30 -2.90
CA GLN A 344 12.38 18.63 -2.34
C GLN A 344 13.18 18.62 -1.03
N LEU A 345 13.48 17.44 -0.48
CA LEU A 345 14.27 17.31 0.75
C LEU A 345 15.70 17.81 0.55
N THR A 346 16.16 18.62 1.50
CA THR A 346 17.55 19.04 1.59
C THR A 346 18.46 17.88 2.00
N SER A 347 19.76 17.97 1.74
CA SER A 347 20.72 16.93 2.14
C SER A 347 20.72 16.66 3.65
N SER A 348 20.50 17.69 4.47
CA SER A 348 20.42 17.55 5.93
C SER A 348 19.17 16.78 6.35
N GLU A 349 18.02 17.03 5.72
CA GLU A 349 16.78 16.30 6.02
C GLU A 349 16.86 14.84 5.56
N LYS A 350 17.51 14.56 4.43
CA LYS A 350 17.79 13.19 3.97
C LYS A 350 18.61 12.41 5.00
N GLU A 351 19.67 13.04 5.53
CA GLU A 351 20.50 12.44 6.58
C GLU A 351 19.69 12.22 7.86
N GLU A 352 18.86 13.18 8.25
CA GLU A 352 18.01 13.07 9.43
C GLU A 352 16.99 11.92 9.32
N ILE A 353 16.35 11.75 8.16
CA ILE A 353 15.43 10.63 7.88
C ILE A 353 16.17 9.29 8.03
N GLU A 354 17.32 9.15 7.40
CA GLU A 354 18.09 7.90 7.44
C GLU A 354 18.56 7.55 8.86
N GLN A 355 19.08 8.54 9.59
CA GLN A 355 19.51 8.37 10.98
C GLN A 355 18.31 8.06 11.90
N THR A 356 17.18 8.72 11.69
CA THR A 356 15.96 8.52 12.47
C THR A 356 15.41 7.12 12.26
N LEU A 357 15.32 6.62 11.02
CA LEU A 357 14.87 5.26 10.73
C LEU A 357 15.81 4.24 11.39
N LYS A 358 17.12 4.38 11.17
CA LYS A 358 18.14 3.47 11.73
C LYS A 358 18.07 3.43 13.25
N SER A 359 18.09 4.59 13.91
CA SER A 359 18.04 4.66 15.39
C SER A 359 16.72 4.14 15.93
N SER A 360 15.60 4.57 15.35
CA SER A 360 14.25 4.11 15.70
C SER A 360 14.10 2.60 15.64
N TYR A 361 14.69 1.97 14.62
CA TYR A 361 14.63 0.53 14.45
C TYR A 361 15.58 -0.18 15.41
N ILE A 362 16.85 0.23 15.46
CA ILE A 362 17.88 -0.42 16.29
C ILE A 362 17.54 -0.35 17.78
N THR A 363 16.99 0.76 18.27
CA THR A 363 16.62 0.91 19.69
C THR A 363 15.48 -0.01 20.11
N ARG A 364 14.59 -0.40 19.18
CA ARG A 364 13.45 -1.29 19.44
C ARG A 364 13.67 -2.71 18.93
N LEU A 365 14.80 -2.97 18.26
CA LEU A 365 15.14 -4.26 17.71
C LEU A 365 15.44 -5.25 18.84
N ASP A 366 14.59 -6.26 18.97
CA ASP A 366 14.82 -7.37 19.90
C ASP A 366 15.40 -8.59 19.16
N ARG A 367 16.74 -8.69 19.15
CA ARG A 367 17.44 -9.84 18.56
C ARG A 367 17.13 -11.15 19.28
N SER A 368 16.72 -11.10 20.55
CA SER A 368 16.37 -12.33 21.30
C SER A 368 15.07 -12.96 20.82
N LYS A 369 14.20 -12.16 20.18
CA LYS A 369 12.95 -12.61 19.55
C LYS A 369 13.09 -12.88 18.05
N GLY A 370 14.32 -13.03 17.55
CA GLY A 370 14.60 -13.29 16.13
C GLY A 370 14.56 -12.05 15.23
N GLY A 371 14.44 -10.84 15.80
CA GLY A 371 14.46 -9.61 15.03
C GLY A 371 15.82 -9.35 14.37
N SER A 372 15.80 -8.97 13.09
CA SER A 372 16.99 -8.52 12.37
C SER A 372 16.72 -7.21 11.62
N TYR A 373 17.78 -6.53 11.20
CA TYR A 373 17.64 -5.28 10.47
C TYR A 373 17.18 -5.58 9.03
N PRO A 374 16.10 -4.95 8.54
CA PRO A 374 15.53 -5.20 7.23
C PRO A 374 16.36 -4.55 6.14
N THR A 375 16.14 -4.97 4.91
CA THR A 375 16.60 -4.19 3.76
C THR A 375 15.83 -2.87 3.68
N VAL A 376 16.50 -1.78 3.31
CA VAL A 376 15.87 -0.46 3.16
C VAL A 376 16.21 0.11 1.78
N LEU A 377 15.18 0.53 1.05
CA LEU A 377 15.29 1.26 -0.21
C LEU A 377 14.65 2.63 -0.05
N TYR A 378 15.39 3.69 -0.33
CA TYR A 378 14.89 5.04 -0.43
C TYR A 378 14.59 5.37 -1.88
N VAL A 379 13.41 5.93 -2.16
CA VAL A 379 13.00 6.39 -3.50
C VAL A 379 12.63 7.86 -3.43
N PHE A 380 13.29 8.68 -4.23
CA PHE A 380 13.00 10.10 -4.37
C PHE A 380 11.92 10.30 -5.44
N ALA A 381 10.75 10.69 -4.97
CA ALA A 381 9.55 10.96 -5.76
C ALA A 381 9.36 12.46 -5.94
N SER A 382 8.69 12.87 -7.01
CA SER A 382 8.42 14.29 -7.28
C SER A 382 7.57 14.92 -6.19
N ASP A 383 6.52 14.21 -5.77
CA ASP A 383 5.63 14.59 -4.68
C ASP A 383 4.94 13.36 -4.06
N LEU A 384 4.45 13.52 -2.83
CA LEU A 384 3.74 12.49 -2.07
C LEU A 384 2.31 12.94 -1.74
N PRO A 385 1.38 12.03 -1.41
CA PRO A 385 0.03 12.41 -1.07
C PRO A 385 -0.01 13.42 0.09
N LYS A 386 -0.94 14.38 0.01
CA LYS A 386 -1.07 15.53 0.93
C LYS A 386 0.16 16.45 1.00
N GLY A 387 1.11 16.33 0.07
CA GLY A 387 2.37 17.11 0.09
C GLY A 387 3.32 16.67 1.21
N ALA A 388 3.19 15.42 1.67
CA ALA A 388 4.08 14.85 2.67
C ALA A 388 5.53 14.83 2.18
N ARG A 389 6.46 14.81 3.13
CA ARG A 389 7.89 14.72 2.91
C ARG A 389 8.38 13.27 2.89
N VAL A 390 7.72 12.38 3.63
CA VAL A 390 8.07 10.95 3.73
C VAL A 390 6.82 10.06 3.78
N GLU A 391 6.86 8.93 3.06
CA GLU A 391 5.92 7.81 3.16
C GLU A 391 6.70 6.50 3.37
N VAL A 392 6.25 5.66 4.29
CA VAL A 392 6.89 4.38 4.61
C VAL A 392 6.01 3.23 4.15
N LYS A 393 6.57 2.31 3.37
CA LYS A 393 5.92 1.06 2.94
C LYS A 393 6.72 -0.15 3.47
N PRO A 394 6.34 -0.71 4.62
CA PRO A 394 6.93 -1.95 5.12
C PRO A 394 6.41 -3.20 4.39
N ILE A 395 7.24 -4.23 4.31
CA ILE A 395 6.82 -5.60 4.02
C ILE A 395 7.29 -6.46 5.19
N LEU A 396 6.36 -7.21 5.79
CA LEU A 396 6.63 -8.03 6.97
C LEU A 396 6.47 -9.51 6.66
N TYR A 397 7.31 -10.34 7.29
CA TYR A 397 7.14 -11.78 7.36
C TYR A 397 6.44 -12.16 8.67
N VAL A 398 5.25 -12.76 8.55
CA VAL A 398 4.35 -13.12 9.64
C VAL A 398 4.11 -14.63 9.55
N PRO A 399 4.98 -15.47 10.13
CA PRO A 399 4.83 -16.92 10.04
C PRO A 399 3.53 -17.38 10.68
N SER A 400 2.88 -18.37 10.07
CA SER A 400 1.74 -19.06 10.69
C SER A 400 2.16 -19.72 12.02
N THR A 401 1.24 -19.79 13.00
CA THR A 401 1.54 -20.32 14.35
C THR A 401 2.04 -21.78 14.36
N ASP A 402 1.81 -22.52 13.27
CA ASP A 402 2.25 -23.92 13.13
C ASP A 402 3.71 -24.05 12.65
N ASP A 403 4.33 -22.95 12.19
CA ASP A 403 5.67 -22.98 11.59
C ASP A 403 6.83 -22.97 12.58
N TRP A 404 6.59 -22.58 13.83
CA TRP A 404 7.62 -22.60 14.88
C TRP A 404 8.12 -24.02 15.19
N VAL A 405 7.33 -25.05 14.85
CA VAL A 405 7.67 -26.46 15.08
C VAL A 405 8.47 -27.06 13.90
N ALA A 406 8.42 -26.46 12.71
CA ALA A 406 9.07 -26.97 11.51
C ALA A 406 10.42 -26.30 11.19
N ALA A 407 10.86 -25.32 11.99
CA ALA A 407 12.15 -24.64 11.80
C ALA A 407 13.36 -25.50 12.23
N GLU A 408 13.13 -26.63 12.90
CA GLU A 408 14.11 -27.70 13.07
C GLU A 408 13.84 -28.78 12.01
N GLU A 409 14.82 -29.01 11.14
CA GLU A 409 14.89 -30.09 10.14
C GLU A 409 14.18 -29.86 8.80
N THR A 410 14.94 -29.33 7.81
CA THR A 410 15.14 -30.00 6.49
C THR A 410 16.20 -29.26 5.66
N GLU A 411 17.48 -29.42 6.02
CA GLU A 411 18.60 -29.15 5.11
C GLU A 411 18.71 -30.24 4.04
N THR A 412 17.80 -30.29 3.06
CA THR A 412 17.98 -31.14 1.86
C THR A 412 17.57 -30.41 0.59
N GLY A 413 18.28 -29.33 0.27
CA GLY A 413 18.22 -28.69 -1.05
C GLY A 413 19.28 -29.27 -1.98
N VAL A 414 18.88 -29.63 -3.21
CA VAL A 414 19.80 -30.01 -4.30
C VAL A 414 20.75 -28.84 -4.56
N PRO A 415 22.08 -29.05 -4.68
CA PRO A 415 23.02 -27.98 -5.02
C PRO A 415 22.63 -27.34 -6.36
N LEU A 416 22.44 -26.01 -6.37
CA LEU A 416 22.32 -25.25 -7.61
C LEU A 416 23.58 -25.48 -8.47
N PRO A 417 23.46 -25.55 -9.81
CA PRO A 417 24.60 -25.73 -10.69
C PRO A 417 25.66 -24.67 -10.42
N ALA A 418 26.93 -25.09 -10.33
CA ALA A 418 28.03 -24.15 -10.23
C ALA A 418 28.02 -23.23 -11.47
N PRO A 419 28.20 -21.91 -11.30
CA PRO A 419 28.22 -20.99 -12.43
C PRO A 419 29.29 -21.37 -13.45
N SER A 420 29.05 -21.07 -14.73
CA SER A 420 29.97 -21.43 -15.82
C SER A 420 31.37 -20.82 -15.63
N LYS A 421 32.40 -21.42 -16.23
CA LYS A 421 33.79 -20.93 -16.08
C LYS A 421 33.97 -19.51 -16.66
N THR A 422 33.26 -19.22 -17.74
CA THR A 422 33.06 -17.88 -18.34
C THR A 422 32.42 -16.88 -17.37
N TRP A 423 31.43 -17.32 -16.57
CA TRP A 423 30.80 -16.51 -15.53
C TRP A 423 31.78 -16.09 -14.43
N THR A 424 32.71 -16.96 -14.06
CA THR A 424 33.64 -16.73 -12.94
C THR A 424 34.80 -15.81 -13.32
N ASP A 425 35.29 -15.91 -14.57
CA ASP A 425 36.44 -15.14 -15.05
C ASP A 425 36.08 -13.68 -15.41
N CYS A 426 34.86 -13.42 -15.90
CA CYS A 426 34.40 -12.06 -16.24
C CYS A 426 33.95 -11.21 -15.02
N THR A 427 33.85 -11.80 -13.83
CA THR A 427 33.11 -11.20 -12.69
C THR A 427 33.90 -11.14 -11.38
N ALA A 428 35.15 -11.63 -11.36
CA ALA A 428 36.07 -11.47 -10.23
C ALA A 428 36.16 -10.01 -9.72
N PRO A 429 36.18 -8.95 -10.57
CA PRO A 429 36.17 -7.56 -10.11
C PRO A 429 34.86 -7.14 -9.42
N TYR A 430 33.71 -7.69 -9.83
CA TYR A 430 32.39 -7.32 -9.32
C TYR A 430 32.10 -7.91 -7.94
N SER A 431 32.63 -9.10 -7.67
CA SER A 431 32.47 -9.77 -6.37
C SER A 431 33.02 -8.96 -5.19
N ALA A 432 34.07 -8.16 -5.41
CA ALA A 432 34.69 -7.31 -4.38
C ALA A 432 33.84 -6.09 -4.00
N LEU A 433 32.88 -5.69 -4.85
CA LEU A 433 32.01 -4.53 -4.62
C LEU A 433 30.71 -4.88 -3.91
N ARG A 434 30.45 -6.17 -3.63
CA ARG A 434 29.16 -6.63 -3.11
C ARG A 434 28.73 -5.94 -1.82
N ASP A 435 29.60 -5.89 -0.81
CA ASP A 435 29.29 -5.28 0.48
C ASP A 435 29.03 -3.76 0.36
N SER A 436 29.54 -3.15 -0.71
CA SER A 436 29.36 -1.72 -0.99
C SER A 436 28.10 -1.39 -1.81
N CYS A 437 27.48 -2.38 -2.46
CA CYS A 437 26.35 -2.17 -3.37
C CYS A 437 25.09 -2.96 -2.99
N CYS A 438 25.18 -3.99 -2.15
CA CYS A 438 24.06 -4.87 -1.82
C CYS A 438 23.67 -4.78 -0.34
N GLN A 439 22.38 -4.72 -0.06
CA GLN A 439 21.78 -5.09 1.22
C GLN A 439 20.98 -6.37 1.01
N VAL A 440 21.13 -7.36 1.89
CA VAL A 440 20.40 -8.62 1.81
C VAL A 440 19.85 -8.96 3.18
N HIS A 441 18.59 -9.36 3.22
CA HIS A 441 17.92 -9.89 4.39
C HIS A 441 17.32 -11.25 4.04
N THR A 442 17.53 -12.24 4.89
CA THR A 442 16.95 -13.57 4.73
C THR A 442 16.32 -14.06 6.01
N THR A 443 15.22 -14.80 5.86
CA THR A 443 14.47 -15.36 6.99
C THR A 443 14.30 -16.85 6.77
N GLY A 444 15.04 -17.66 7.54
CA GLY A 444 14.89 -19.13 7.59
C GLY A 444 14.97 -19.88 6.26
N GLY A 445 15.64 -19.33 5.23
CA GLY A 445 15.67 -19.91 3.87
C GLY A 445 14.32 -19.84 3.11
N ARG A 446 13.30 -19.21 3.71
CA ARG A 446 11.95 -19.07 3.13
C ARG A 446 11.79 -17.76 2.38
N ILE A 447 12.36 -16.67 2.91
CA ILE A 447 12.29 -15.34 2.31
C ILE A 447 13.71 -14.81 2.06
N CYS A 448 13.89 -14.17 0.91
CA CYS A 448 15.05 -13.35 0.60
C CYS A 448 14.59 -11.99 0.06
N SER A 449 14.98 -10.92 0.76
CA SER A 449 14.85 -9.55 0.28
C SER A 449 16.23 -8.98 -0.01
N ALA A 450 16.39 -8.29 -1.13
CA ALA A 450 17.65 -7.64 -1.47
C ALA A 450 17.46 -6.29 -2.15
N VAL A 451 18.38 -5.37 -1.85
CA VAL A 451 18.51 -4.08 -2.53
C VAL A 451 19.91 -4.01 -3.12
N VAL A 452 19.99 -3.83 -4.44
CA VAL A 452 21.25 -3.57 -5.15
C VAL A 452 21.25 -2.12 -5.59
N SER A 453 22.29 -1.35 -5.31
CA SER A 453 22.39 0.06 -5.70
C SER A 453 23.71 0.37 -6.38
N ILE A 454 23.66 1.14 -7.46
CA ILE A 454 24.82 1.62 -8.21
C ILE A 454 24.99 3.11 -7.94
N THR A 455 26.00 3.47 -7.15
CA THR A 455 26.45 4.86 -6.97
C THR A 455 27.27 5.32 -8.17
N ASP A 456 27.50 6.64 -8.29
CA ASP A 456 28.46 7.20 -9.24
C ASP A 456 29.87 6.56 -9.15
N ASP A 457 30.34 6.29 -7.93
CA ASP A 457 31.65 5.65 -7.69
C ASP A 457 31.67 4.20 -8.19
N ILE A 458 30.59 3.44 -7.95
CA ILE A 458 30.47 2.07 -8.46
C ILE A 458 30.41 2.09 -9.99
N ALA A 459 29.57 2.95 -10.57
CA ALA A 459 29.45 3.11 -12.02
C ALA A 459 30.80 3.44 -12.67
N SER A 460 31.57 4.37 -12.08
CA SER A 460 32.91 4.73 -12.55
C SER A 460 33.87 3.52 -12.54
N LYS A 461 33.88 2.73 -11.45
CA LYS A 461 34.73 1.53 -11.33
C LYS A 461 34.37 0.44 -12.34
N ILE A 462 33.08 0.15 -12.52
CA ILE A 462 32.65 -0.91 -13.44
C ILE A 462 32.79 -0.52 -14.91
N CYS A 463 32.54 0.75 -15.25
CA CYS A 463 32.68 1.22 -16.64
C CYS A 463 34.16 1.39 -17.04
N SER A 464 35.01 1.86 -16.13
CA SER A 464 36.46 1.99 -16.40
C SER A 464 37.17 0.65 -16.54
N ALA A 465 36.78 -0.35 -15.74
CA ALA A 465 37.31 -1.72 -15.86
C ALA A 465 36.96 -2.39 -17.20
N ALA A 466 35.89 -1.96 -17.86
CA ALA A 466 35.49 -2.43 -19.20
C ALA A 466 36.29 -1.76 -20.35
N GLY A 467 37.19 -0.82 -20.04
CA GLY A 467 38.11 -0.24 -21.02
C GLY A 467 37.48 0.74 -22.03
N GLN A 468 36.27 1.26 -21.78
CA GLN A 468 35.57 2.16 -22.69
C GLN A 468 35.31 3.54 -22.07
N LEU A 469 35.58 4.58 -22.87
CA LEU A 469 35.44 6.00 -22.54
C LEU A 469 34.51 6.67 -23.57
N HIS A 470 33.31 6.10 -23.81
CA HIS A 470 32.27 6.67 -24.68
C HIS A 470 30.83 6.40 -24.16
N HIS A 471 29.88 7.25 -24.58
CA HIS A 471 28.69 7.69 -23.86
C HIS A 471 27.50 6.72 -23.74
N GLY A 472 26.84 6.79 -22.56
CA GLY A 472 25.41 6.51 -22.34
C GLY A 472 25.01 5.03 -22.36
N GLU A 473 24.79 4.49 -23.55
CA GLU A 473 24.10 3.22 -23.76
C GLU A 473 24.97 2.00 -23.40
N GLU A 474 26.27 2.01 -23.74
CA GLU A 474 27.17 0.93 -23.35
C GLU A 474 27.39 0.89 -21.83
N ASN A 475 27.50 2.05 -21.19
CA ASN A 475 27.57 2.14 -19.73
C ASN A 475 26.30 1.60 -19.07
N LEU A 476 25.13 1.88 -19.65
CA LEU A 476 23.86 1.31 -19.20
C LEU A 476 23.85 -0.22 -19.30
N LYS A 477 24.33 -0.79 -20.40
CA LYS A 477 24.47 -2.25 -20.55
C LYS A 477 25.42 -2.85 -19.51
N ILE A 478 26.54 -2.20 -19.23
CA ILE A 478 27.48 -2.63 -18.18
C ILE A 478 26.82 -2.58 -16.80
N MET A 479 26.12 -1.50 -16.47
CA MET A 479 25.36 -1.35 -15.21
C MET A 479 24.26 -2.42 -15.09
N ALA A 480 23.52 -2.67 -16.16
CA ALA A 480 22.47 -3.69 -16.20
C ALA A 480 23.01 -5.09 -15.95
N ARG A 481 24.11 -5.46 -16.65
CA ARG A 481 24.84 -6.73 -16.42
C ARG A 481 25.33 -6.85 -14.98
N PHE A 482 25.88 -5.79 -14.41
CA PHE A 482 26.32 -5.78 -13.02
C PHE A 482 25.17 -6.06 -12.05
N CYS A 483 24.04 -5.35 -12.18
CA CYS A 483 22.85 -5.59 -11.36
C CYS A 483 22.32 -7.01 -11.50
N ALA A 484 22.15 -7.49 -12.74
CA ALA A 484 21.67 -8.84 -13.04
C ALA A 484 22.57 -9.90 -12.39
N PHE A 485 23.89 -9.72 -12.47
CA PHE A 485 24.87 -10.57 -11.79
C PHE A 485 24.72 -10.55 -10.26
N GLN A 486 24.59 -9.37 -9.65
CA GLN A 486 24.44 -9.24 -8.20
C GLN A 486 23.13 -9.89 -7.69
N ILE A 487 22.06 -9.81 -8.47
CA ILE A 487 20.78 -10.49 -8.20
C ILE A 487 20.99 -12.01 -8.28
N ALA A 488 21.56 -12.52 -9.38
CA ALA A 488 21.82 -13.95 -9.57
C ALA A 488 22.68 -14.53 -8.43
N LYS A 489 23.75 -13.82 -8.08
CA LYS A 489 24.64 -14.21 -6.97
C LYS A 489 23.91 -14.19 -5.63
N THR A 490 23.03 -13.21 -5.40
CA THR A 490 22.24 -13.13 -4.17
C THR A 490 21.25 -14.29 -4.04
N LEU A 491 20.57 -14.66 -5.12
CA LEU A 491 19.71 -15.84 -5.12
C LEU A 491 20.53 -17.10 -4.85
N ALA A 492 21.63 -17.30 -5.57
CA ALA A 492 22.49 -18.48 -5.43
C ALA A 492 23.08 -18.63 -4.03
N ASP A 493 23.68 -17.57 -3.48
CA ASP A 493 24.31 -17.59 -2.15
C ASP A 493 23.30 -17.87 -1.02
N ASN A 494 22.02 -17.55 -1.24
CA ASN A 494 20.95 -17.76 -0.27
C ASN A 494 20.05 -18.97 -0.59
N ARG A 495 20.42 -19.79 -1.58
CA ARG A 495 19.68 -21.00 -2.01
C ARG A 495 18.25 -20.72 -2.54
N PHE A 496 18.06 -19.60 -3.23
CA PHE A 496 16.83 -19.30 -3.96
C PHE A 496 17.01 -19.54 -5.46
N SER A 497 15.92 -19.87 -6.13
CA SER A 497 15.87 -19.99 -7.59
C SER A 497 15.21 -18.76 -8.20
N TRP A 498 15.30 -18.61 -9.52
CA TRP A 498 14.55 -17.57 -10.24
C TRP A 498 13.03 -17.78 -10.18
N ASP A 499 12.57 -19.02 -10.06
CA ASP A 499 11.13 -19.34 -9.91
C ASP A 499 10.58 -18.87 -8.56
N SER A 500 11.47 -18.66 -7.58
CA SER A 500 11.14 -18.14 -6.26
C SER A 500 10.95 -16.62 -6.27
N VAL A 501 11.33 -15.91 -7.34
CA VAL A 501 11.25 -14.44 -7.41
C VAL A 501 9.79 -14.02 -7.54
N THR A 502 9.30 -13.33 -6.52
CA THR A 502 7.92 -12.83 -6.48
C THR A 502 7.85 -11.39 -6.98
N MET A 503 8.89 -10.60 -6.74
CA MET A 503 8.97 -9.21 -7.17
C MET A 503 10.41 -8.84 -7.50
N LEU A 504 10.60 -8.23 -8.67
CA LEU A 504 11.86 -7.65 -9.12
C LEU A 504 11.58 -6.31 -9.77
N ARG A 505 12.05 -5.23 -9.15
CA ARG A 505 11.78 -3.86 -9.59
C ARG A 505 13.09 -3.13 -9.77
N LEU A 506 13.16 -2.37 -10.84
CA LEU A 506 14.33 -1.64 -11.27
C LEU A 506 14.03 -0.15 -11.26
N TYR A 507 14.74 0.55 -10.41
CA TYR A 507 14.65 2.00 -10.30
C TYR A 507 15.82 2.62 -11.05
N TYR A 508 15.52 3.62 -11.87
CA TYR A 508 16.55 4.37 -12.58
C TYR A 508 16.25 5.87 -12.48
N SER A 509 17.31 6.67 -12.33
CA SER A 509 17.17 8.12 -12.33
C SER A 509 16.85 8.64 -13.73
N VAL A 510 15.84 9.50 -13.84
CA VAL A 510 15.52 10.21 -15.08
C VAL A 510 16.60 11.20 -15.50
N ASP A 511 17.54 11.54 -14.61
CA ASP A 511 18.70 12.39 -14.93
C ASP A 511 19.69 11.73 -15.89
N LEU A 512 19.60 10.40 -16.06
CA LEU A 512 20.33 9.68 -17.11
C LEU A 512 19.92 10.11 -18.52
N ALA A 513 18.76 10.76 -18.68
CA ALA A 513 18.18 11.13 -19.97
C ALA A 513 18.04 9.94 -20.94
N VAL A 514 17.77 8.75 -20.39
CA VAL A 514 17.54 7.51 -21.13
C VAL A 514 16.05 7.13 -21.04
N ALA A 515 15.46 6.73 -22.17
CA ALA A 515 14.08 6.24 -22.21
C ALA A 515 13.94 4.91 -21.47
N ALA A 516 12.77 4.68 -20.86
CA ALA A 516 12.48 3.43 -20.12
C ALA A 516 12.74 2.16 -20.95
N ASP A 517 12.47 2.21 -22.26
CA ASP A 517 12.67 1.07 -23.17
C ASP A 517 14.15 0.71 -23.37
N ALA A 518 15.05 1.69 -23.36
CA ALA A 518 16.48 1.43 -23.46
C ALA A 518 17.02 0.81 -22.17
N VAL A 519 16.53 1.26 -21.01
CA VAL A 519 16.83 0.63 -19.71
C VAL A 519 16.30 -0.79 -19.66
N SER A 520 15.05 -0.98 -20.10
CA SER A 520 14.44 -2.31 -20.17
C SER A 520 15.20 -3.23 -21.13
N GLY A 521 15.56 -2.75 -22.32
CA GLY A 521 16.34 -3.52 -23.30
C GLY A 521 17.70 -3.96 -22.75
N ALA A 522 18.44 -3.06 -22.10
CA ALA A 522 19.71 -3.39 -21.46
C ALA A 522 19.58 -4.47 -20.38
N PHE A 523 18.51 -4.44 -19.57
CA PHE A 523 18.23 -5.47 -18.57
C PHE A 523 17.78 -6.79 -19.18
N SER A 524 16.95 -6.76 -20.23
CA SER A 524 16.55 -7.94 -20.97
C SER A 524 17.77 -8.66 -21.58
N GLU A 525 18.67 -7.91 -22.21
CA GLU A 525 19.94 -8.45 -22.73
C GLU A 525 20.78 -9.08 -21.61
N ALA A 526 20.96 -8.37 -20.49
CA ALA A 526 21.71 -8.85 -19.34
C ALA A 526 21.12 -10.14 -18.75
N LEU A 527 19.80 -10.21 -18.54
CA LEU A 527 19.12 -11.39 -18.00
C LEU A 527 19.10 -12.54 -19.01
N ALA A 528 19.02 -12.27 -20.31
CA ALA A 528 19.09 -13.29 -21.35
C ALA A 528 20.47 -13.98 -21.41
N GLU A 529 21.55 -13.24 -21.15
CA GLU A 529 22.89 -13.80 -20.96
C GLU A 529 22.91 -14.78 -19.77
N LEU A 530 22.22 -14.46 -18.67
CA LEU A 530 22.08 -15.36 -17.50
C LEU A 530 21.24 -16.60 -17.78
N ALA A 531 20.20 -16.43 -18.60
CA ALA A 531 19.24 -17.46 -18.95
C ALA A 531 19.84 -18.56 -19.86
N GLN A 532 21.04 -18.35 -20.43
CA GLN A 532 21.76 -19.40 -21.15
C GLN A 532 22.06 -20.61 -20.24
N ASP A 533 22.33 -20.33 -18.97
CA ASP A 533 22.62 -21.34 -17.93
C ASP A 533 21.37 -21.73 -17.12
N ASN A 534 20.23 -21.04 -17.29
CA ASN A 534 18.99 -21.22 -16.51
C ASN A 534 17.74 -21.24 -17.41
N PRO A 535 17.23 -22.42 -17.82
CA PRO A 535 16.09 -22.53 -18.73
C PRO A 535 14.79 -21.90 -18.21
N SER A 536 14.60 -21.83 -16.89
CA SER A 536 13.39 -21.26 -16.27
C SER A 536 13.24 -19.75 -16.46
N MET A 537 14.32 -19.04 -16.80
CA MET A 537 14.29 -17.60 -17.08
C MET A 537 13.80 -17.26 -18.50
N ARG A 538 13.64 -18.26 -19.40
CA ARG A 538 13.27 -18.01 -20.80
C ARG A 538 11.77 -17.76 -20.92
N THR A 539 11.40 -16.49 -21.02
CA THR A 539 10.02 -16.05 -21.25
C THR A 539 10.00 -14.95 -22.31
N ASP A 540 8.92 -14.86 -23.08
CA ASP A 540 8.73 -13.80 -24.09
C ASP A 540 8.38 -12.43 -23.46
N VAL A 541 8.20 -12.40 -22.14
CA VAL A 541 7.72 -11.25 -21.36
C VAL A 541 8.71 -10.98 -20.22
N PRO A 542 9.17 -9.73 -20.00
CA PRO A 542 10.10 -9.44 -18.92
C PRO A 542 9.47 -9.79 -17.56
N PHE A 543 10.26 -10.42 -16.67
CA PHE A 543 9.87 -10.73 -15.30
C PHE A 543 10.38 -9.69 -14.28
N TYR A 544 10.49 -8.43 -14.72
CA TYR A 544 10.88 -7.31 -13.89
C TYR A 544 10.13 -6.06 -14.31
N ASN A 545 10.06 -5.09 -13.40
CA ASN A 545 9.41 -3.80 -13.61
C ASN A 545 10.46 -2.70 -13.68
N VAL A 546 10.34 -1.78 -14.63
CA VAL A 546 11.18 -0.58 -14.70
C VAL A 546 10.37 0.60 -14.17
N VAL A 547 10.93 1.32 -13.20
CA VAL A 547 10.27 2.41 -12.48
C VAL A 547 11.16 3.67 -12.56
N PRO A 548 10.74 4.71 -13.32
CA PRO A 548 11.48 5.96 -13.39
C PRO A 548 11.32 6.78 -12.11
N VAL A 549 12.43 7.28 -11.58
CA VAL A 549 12.46 8.05 -10.32
C VAL A 549 13.39 9.24 -10.43
N ALA A 550 13.33 10.19 -9.50
CA ALA A 550 14.36 11.23 -9.41
C ALA A 550 15.69 10.64 -8.91
N GLY A 551 15.61 9.68 -8.00
CA GLY A 551 16.74 8.88 -7.53
C GLY A 551 16.24 7.74 -6.66
N ALA A 552 17.02 6.66 -6.53
CA ALA A 552 16.67 5.57 -5.64
C ALA A 552 17.91 4.83 -5.18
N GLY A 553 17.95 4.46 -3.90
CA GLY A 553 19.18 3.98 -3.30
C GLY A 553 19.06 3.36 -1.93
N ARG A 554 20.13 2.68 -1.52
CA ARG A 554 20.22 2.01 -0.22
C ARG A 554 20.47 2.95 0.96
N SER A 555 20.72 4.23 0.66
CA SER A 555 20.93 5.33 1.58
C SER A 555 20.21 6.56 1.03
N ALA A 556 19.58 7.34 1.90
CA ALA A 556 18.92 8.58 1.51
C ALA A 556 19.93 9.63 1.04
N CYS A 557 21.18 9.54 1.48
CA CYS A 557 22.24 10.49 1.14
C CYS A 557 23.03 10.10 -0.11
N ALA A 558 22.84 8.89 -0.64
CA ALA A 558 23.61 8.41 -1.79
C ALA A 558 22.99 8.87 -3.12
N ASN A 559 23.85 9.35 -4.02
CA ASN A 559 23.48 9.64 -5.40
C ASN A 559 23.57 8.34 -6.21
N ASP A 560 22.54 7.54 -6.06
CA ASP A 560 22.43 6.24 -6.73
C ASP A 560 21.79 6.45 -8.11
N ILE A 561 22.49 6.00 -9.15
CA ILE A 561 22.10 6.10 -10.55
C ILE A 561 20.98 5.09 -10.84
N MET A 562 21.11 3.89 -10.29
CA MET A 562 20.16 2.78 -10.44
C MET A 562 20.07 1.99 -9.13
N ALA A 563 18.89 1.43 -8.88
CA ALA A 563 18.68 0.47 -7.80
C ALA A 563 17.78 -0.69 -8.25
N CYS A 564 17.94 -1.85 -7.63
CA CYS A 564 17.08 -3.01 -7.81
C CYS A 564 16.51 -3.43 -6.47
N GLU A 565 15.19 -3.63 -6.42
CA GLU A 565 14.45 -4.21 -5.30
C GLU A 565 14.07 -5.64 -5.69
N LEU A 566 14.49 -6.61 -4.88
CA LEU A 566 14.23 -8.03 -5.08
C LEU A 566 13.52 -8.58 -3.86
N LEU A 567 12.42 -9.29 -4.09
CA LEU A 567 11.80 -10.19 -3.13
C LEU A 567 11.65 -11.57 -3.75
N ALA A 568 12.12 -12.58 -3.02
CA ALA A 568 11.97 -13.98 -3.36
C ALA A 568 11.39 -14.77 -2.18
N SER A 569 10.51 -15.72 -2.48
CA SER A 569 9.83 -16.58 -1.52
C SER A 569 9.85 -18.03 -1.97
N ASN A 570 10.21 -18.92 -1.04
CA ASN A 570 10.11 -20.37 -1.15
C ASN A 570 8.96 -20.93 -0.28
N VAL A 571 8.09 -20.06 0.24
CA VAL A 571 6.95 -20.48 1.07
C VAL A 571 6.06 -21.38 0.21
N SER A 572 5.97 -22.66 0.57
CA SER A 572 5.13 -23.63 -0.12
C SER A 572 3.68 -23.46 0.30
N SER A 573 2.75 -23.51 -0.66
CA SER A 573 1.31 -23.52 -0.45
C SER A 573 0.86 -24.76 0.36
N ALA A 574 1.05 -24.73 1.68
CA ALA A 574 0.59 -25.78 2.59
C ALA A 574 -0.71 -25.33 3.27
N LYS A 575 -1.82 -25.73 2.65
CA LYS A 575 -3.20 -25.82 3.17
C LYS A 575 -3.93 -24.50 3.45
N SER A 576 -4.90 -24.23 2.57
CA SER A 576 -6.02 -23.31 2.77
C SER A 576 -6.74 -23.58 4.10
N ILE A 577 -6.72 -22.62 5.02
CA ILE A 577 -7.68 -22.53 6.13
C ILE A 577 -8.74 -21.51 5.68
N PRO A 578 -10.05 -21.82 5.76
CA PRO A 578 -11.09 -20.86 5.42
C PRO A 578 -11.02 -19.64 6.34
N ALA A 579 -11.11 -18.45 5.75
CA ALA A 579 -11.14 -17.18 6.46
C ALA A 579 -12.44 -17.07 7.27
N GLU A 580 -12.36 -17.11 8.59
CA GLU A 580 -13.40 -16.55 9.45
C GLU A 580 -13.08 -15.06 9.70
N PRO A 581 -14.06 -14.15 9.58
CA PRO A 581 -13.87 -12.75 9.95
C PRO A 581 -13.69 -12.63 11.46
N PHE A 582 -12.50 -12.21 11.88
CA PHE A 582 -12.23 -11.83 13.28
C PHE A 582 -12.68 -10.40 13.52
N ALA A 583 -13.66 -10.21 14.40
CA ALA A 583 -13.93 -8.92 15.01
C ALA A 583 -12.86 -8.65 16.07
N VAL A 584 -12.14 -7.54 15.93
CA VAL A 584 -11.19 -7.05 16.93
C VAL A 584 -11.98 -6.27 17.97
N THR A 585 -12.28 -6.87 19.12
CA THR A 585 -12.70 -6.12 20.31
C THR A 585 -11.47 -5.45 20.93
N PRO A 586 -11.46 -4.12 21.13
CA PRO A 586 -10.40 -3.46 21.88
C PRO A 586 -10.46 -3.85 23.36
N ALA A 587 -9.29 -4.10 23.96
CA ALA A 587 -9.13 -4.31 25.39
C ALA A 587 -9.02 -2.97 26.14
#